data_AF-T1CPI3-F1
#
_entry.id   AF-T1CPI3-F1
#
_cell.length_a   1.000
_cell.length_b   1.000
_cell.length_c   1.000
_cell.angle_alpha   90.00
_cell.angle_beta   90.00
_cell.angle_gamma   90.00
#
_symmetry.space_group_name_H-M   'P 1'
#
loop_
_entity.id
_entity.type
_entity.pdbx_description
1 polymer ?
#
loop_
_entity_poly.entity_id
_entity_poly.type
_entity_poly.pdbx_seq_one_letter_code
_entity_poly.pdbx_strand_id
1 'polypeptide(L)'
;DHIRACAFLIVDGVLPSNEGRGYVLRRIIRRALRHGWMLGVRGDFFWKMVAPLVVEMGAAYPELTQRQVAVEQALRAEEQRFGETLEHGMKVFEEVAARAQGGMIAGADAFRLYDTYGFPVDLSADIARERGLTVDMPGFEQAMHAQRERARAASQFEAKGQLPAELVSTLAPTVFLGYETLEATACRVVGIVRAGVALTQLAPGRGRYGDP
;
A
#
# COMPACT_ATOMS: atom_id res chain seq x y z
N ASP A 1 -14.13 11.01 -20.04
CA ASP A 1 -13.65 11.99 -19.05
C ASP A 1 -12.47 11.46 -18.24
N HIS A 2 -12.68 10.46 -17.38
CA HIS A 2 -11.63 9.83 -16.56
C HIS A 2 -10.33 9.51 -17.32
N ILE A 3 -10.39 8.93 -18.53
CA ILE A 3 -9.18 8.63 -19.31
C ILE A 3 -8.35 9.87 -19.64
N ARG A 4 -8.99 11.01 -19.92
CA ARG A 4 -8.29 12.29 -20.17
C ARG A 4 -7.56 12.73 -18.90
N ALA A 5 -8.29 12.80 -17.79
CA ALA A 5 -7.73 13.21 -16.51
C ALA A 5 -6.54 12.32 -16.09
N CYS A 6 -6.70 11.00 -16.18
CA CYS A 6 -5.64 10.06 -15.84
C CYS A 6 -4.43 10.19 -16.77
N ALA A 7 -4.65 10.26 -18.08
CA ALA A 7 -3.57 10.35 -19.05
C ALA A 7 -2.72 11.61 -18.84
N PHE A 8 -3.36 12.78 -18.72
CA PHE A 8 -2.64 14.04 -18.51
C PHE A 8 -1.92 14.10 -17.15
N LEU A 9 -2.52 13.56 -16.08
CA LEU A 9 -1.81 13.44 -14.80
C LEU A 9 -0.54 12.58 -14.92
N ILE A 10 -0.59 11.48 -15.65
CA ILE A 10 0.57 10.61 -15.86
C ILE A 10 1.61 11.28 -16.77
N VAL A 11 1.17 12.01 -17.81
CA VAL A 11 2.03 12.84 -18.65
C VAL A 11 2.80 13.85 -17.79
N ASP A 12 2.15 14.47 -16.81
CA ASP A 12 2.75 15.40 -15.85
C ASP A 12 3.60 14.72 -14.76
N GLY A 13 3.77 13.40 -14.82
CA GLY A 13 4.63 12.63 -13.91
C GLY A 13 3.95 12.15 -12.63
N VAL A 14 2.63 12.25 -12.52
CA VAL A 14 1.88 11.67 -11.40
C VAL A 14 1.66 10.18 -11.67
N LEU A 15 2.16 9.33 -10.77
CA LEU A 15 1.94 7.88 -10.82
C LEU A 15 0.93 7.46 -9.75
N PRO A 16 0.15 6.37 -9.97
CA PRO A 16 -0.79 5.85 -8.98
C PRO A 16 -0.08 5.51 -7.66
N SER A 17 -0.55 6.06 -6.54
CA SER A 17 0.04 5.85 -5.21
C SER A 17 -1.03 5.83 -4.11
N ASN A 18 -0.60 5.62 -2.86
CA ASN A 18 -1.48 5.67 -1.68
C ASN A 18 -1.70 7.09 -1.13
N GLU A 19 -0.96 8.10 -1.62
CA GLU A 19 -0.92 9.43 -0.99
C GLU A 19 -0.86 10.58 -2.02
N GLY A 20 -1.27 11.77 -1.59
CA GLY A 20 -1.17 13.00 -2.37
C GLY A 20 -1.85 12.91 -3.75
N ARG A 21 -1.18 13.43 -4.79
CA ARG A 21 -1.73 13.42 -6.16
C ARG A 21 -1.89 12.01 -6.74
N GLY A 22 -1.00 11.09 -6.36
CA GLY A 22 -1.07 9.71 -6.84
C GLY A 22 -2.28 8.95 -6.28
N TYR A 23 -2.73 9.28 -5.07
CA TYR A 23 -3.98 8.78 -4.52
C TYR A 23 -5.20 9.25 -5.31
N VAL A 24 -5.23 10.55 -5.66
CA VAL A 24 -6.32 11.12 -6.48
C VAL A 24 -6.37 10.44 -7.86
N LEU A 25 -5.21 10.30 -8.52
CA LEU A 25 -5.10 9.58 -9.79
C LEU A 25 -5.65 8.15 -9.67
N ARG A 26 -5.21 7.40 -8.66
CA ARG A 26 -5.66 6.04 -8.40
C ARG A 26 -7.19 5.96 -8.23
N ARG A 27 -7.79 6.87 -7.47
CA ARG A 27 -9.25 6.93 -7.27
C ARG A 27 -9.99 7.14 -8.60
N ILE A 28 -9.51 8.04 -9.45
CA ILE A 28 -10.10 8.31 -10.77
C ILE A 28 -10.02 7.05 -11.66
N ILE A 29 -8.88 6.35 -11.66
CA ILE A 29 -8.71 5.08 -12.41
C ILE A 29 -9.73 4.05 -11.92
N ARG A 30 -9.78 3.79 -10.60
CA ARG A 30 -10.67 2.76 -10.03
C ARG A 30 -12.15 3.07 -10.25
N ARG A 31 -12.54 4.35 -10.20
CA ARG A 31 -13.89 4.78 -10.56
C ARG A 31 -14.23 4.49 -12.02
N ALA A 32 -13.29 4.75 -12.94
CA ALA A 32 -13.48 4.42 -14.36
C ALA A 32 -13.65 2.91 -14.58
N LEU A 33 -12.82 2.09 -13.91
CA LEU A 33 -12.89 0.63 -13.96
C LEU A 33 -14.23 0.09 -13.45
N ARG A 34 -14.72 0.63 -12.32
CA ARG A 34 -16.06 0.32 -11.81
C ARG A 34 -17.14 0.62 -12.86
N HIS A 35 -17.10 1.78 -13.51
CA HIS A 35 -18.07 2.11 -14.55
C HIS A 35 -18.00 1.12 -15.74
N GLY A 36 -16.80 0.73 -16.17
CA GLY A 36 -16.64 -0.32 -17.17
C GLY A 36 -17.28 -1.64 -16.73
N TRP A 37 -17.05 -2.06 -15.49
CA TRP A 37 -17.66 -3.27 -14.93
C TRP A 37 -19.20 -3.19 -14.91
N MET A 38 -19.76 -2.04 -14.53
CA MET A 38 -21.22 -1.79 -14.55
C MET A 38 -21.81 -1.88 -15.95
N LEU A 39 -21.05 -1.51 -16.99
CA LEU A 39 -21.44 -1.64 -18.39
C LEU A 39 -21.26 -3.06 -18.95
N GLY A 40 -20.89 -4.03 -18.11
CA GLY A 40 -20.70 -5.41 -18.52
C GLY A 40 -19.32 -5.70 -19.14
N VAL A 41 -18.39 -4.75 -19.14
CA VAL A 41 -17.02 -4.99 -19.60
C VAL A 41 -16.34 -5.95 -18.63
N ARG A 42 -15.69 -6.98 -19.17
CA ARG A 42 -14.93 -7.98 -18.42
C ARG A 42 -13.51 -8.03 -19.02
N GLY A 43 -12.52 -7.90 -18.15
CA GLY A 43 -11.11 -7.81 -18.53
C GLY A 43 -10.64 -6.40 -18.87
N ASP A 44 -9.39 -6.30 -19.31
CA ASP A 44 -8.69 -5.04 -19.53
C ASP A 44 -9.31 -4.20 -20.66
N PHE A 45 -9.65 -2.95 -20.36
CA PHE A 45 -10.19 -1.98 -21.31
C PHE A 45 -9.64 -0.57 -21.11
N PHE A 46 -9.35 -0.16 -19.89
CA PHE A 46 -9.13 1.26 -19.59
C PHE A 46 -7.79 1.75 -20.15
N TRP A 47 -6.72 0.98 -20.04
CA TRP A 47 -5.45 1.34 -20.67
C TRP A 47 -5.54 1.40 -22.21
N LYS A 48 -6.41 0.60 -22.82
CA LYS A 48 -6.63 0.60 -24.29
C LYS A 48 -7.28 1.89 -24.78
N MET A 49 -7.92 2.65 -23.89
CA MET A 49 -8.52 3.94 -24.21
C MET A 49 -7.47 5.05 -24.42
N VAL A 50 -6.18 4.79 -24.13
CA VAL A 50 -5.11 5.76 -24.41
C VAL A 50 -4.90 5.93 -25.91
N ALA A 51 -4.93 4.84 -26.69
CA ALA A 51 -4.77 4.92 -28.15
C ALA A 51 -5.79 5.84 -28.84
N PRO A 52 -7.13 5.70 -28.65
CA PRO A 52 -8.09 6.63 -29.22
C PRO A 52 -7.96 8.04 -28.64
N LEU A 53 -7.54 8.18 -27.38
CA LEU A 53 -7.27 9.51 -26.81
C LEU A 53 -6.10 10.22 -27.52
N VAL A 54 -5.03 9.50 -27.86
CA VAL A 54 -3.89 10.03 -28.62
C VAL A 54 -4.32 10.44 -30.02
N VAL A 55 -5.20 9.68 -30.67
CA VAL A 55 -5.75 10.06 -31.99
C VAL A 55 -6.51 11.40 -31.90
N GLU A 56 -7.36 11.55 -30.89
CA GLU A 56 -8.19 12.75 -30.73
C GLU A 56 -7.41 13.99 -30.27
N MET A 57 -6.41 13.82 -29.39
CA MET A 57 -5.77 14.94 -28.69
C MET A 57 -4.27 15.10 -29.00
N GLY A 58 -3.62 14.10 -29.59
CA GLY A 58 -2.16 14.06 -29.75
C GLY A 58 -1.59 15.15 -30.66
N ALA A 59 -2.39 15.70 -31.58
CA ALA A 59 -1.98 16.84 -32.42
C ALA A 59 -1.85 18.15 -31.61
N ALA A 60 -2.75 18.37 -30.65
CA ALA A 60 -2.73 19.54 -29.78
C ALA A 60 -1.79 19.36 -28.58
N TYR A 61 -1.56 18.12 -28.15
CA TYR A 61 -0.72 17.75 -27.01
C TYR A 61 0.32 16.69 -27.41
N PRO A 62 1.42 17.07 -28.11
CA PRO A 62 2.44 16.14 -28.57
C PRO A 62 3.09 15.32 -27.45
N GLU A 63 3.16 15.86 -26.24
CA GLU A 63 3.68 15.20 -25.03
C GLU A 63 2.87 13.94 -24.66
N LEU A 64 1.56 13.93 -24.96
CA LEU A 64 0.71 12.76 -24.76
C LEU A 64 1.12 11.63 -25.70
N THR A 65 1.37 11.95 -26.98
CA THR A 65 1.86 10.99 -27.98
C THR A 65 3.24 10.45 -27.59
N GLN A 66 4.16 11.33 -27.16
CA GLN A 66 5.50 10.95 -26.74
C GLN A 66 5.51 10.04 -25.50
N ARG A 67 4.55 10.22 -24.58
CA ARG A 67 4.44 9.44 -23.34
C ARG A 67 3.40 8.33 -23.39
N GLN A 68 2.79 8.04 -24.54
CA GLN A 68 1.71 7.06 -24.68
C GLN A 68 2.03 5.73 -23.99
N VAL A 69 3.20 5.15 -24.26
CA VAL A 69 3.62 3.86 -23.70
C VAL A 69 3.68 3.91 -22.17
N ALA A 70 4.20 4.99 -21.59
CA ALA A 70 4.28 5.16 -20.14
C ALA A 70 2.88 5.29 -19.51
N VAL A 71 1.98 6.03 -20.17
CA VAL A 71 0.58 6.15 -19.74
C VAL A 71 -0.14 4.80 -19.78
N GLU A 72 -0.02 4.07 -20.90
CA GLU A 72 -0.61 2.74 -21.05
C GLU A 72 -0.09 1.77 -19.99
N GLN A 73 1.21 1.74 -19.72
CA GLN A 73 1.81 0.87 -18.70
C GLN A 73 1.31 1.20 -17.28
N ALA A 74 1.29 2.48 -16.91
CA ALA A 74 0.83 2.91 -15.59
C ALA A 74 -0.64 2.57 -15.37
N LEU A 75 -1.49 2.80 -16.38
CA LEU A 75 -2.91 2.44 -16.32
C LEU A 75 -3.11 0.93 -16.28
N ARG A 76 -2.40 0.18 -17.12
CA ARG A 76 -2.51 -1.28 -17.19
C ARG A 76 -2.12 -1.92 -15.87
N ALA A 77 -1.05 -1.46 -15.23
CA ALA A 77 -0.60 -1.99 -13.94
C ALA A 77 -1.66 -1.79 -12.85
N GLU A 78 -2.28 -0.60 -12.77
CA GLU A 78 -3.34 -0.35 -11.79
C GLU A 78 -4.64 -1.10 -12.15
N GLU A 79 -4.98 -1.20 -13.43
CA GLU A 79 -6.16 -1.93 -13.92
C GLU A 79 -6.10 -3.42 -13.61
N GLN A 80 -4.97 -4.07 -13.87
CA GLN A 80 -4.78 -5.48 -13.57
C GLN A 80 -4.81 -5.73 -12.07
N ARG A 81 -4.08 -4.92 -11.30
CA ARG A 81 -4.05 -5.03 -9.84
C ARG A 81 -5.42 -4.85 -9.20
N PHE A 82 -6.23 -3.92 -9.70
CA PHE A 82 -7.54 -3.66 -9.14
C PHE A 82 -8.63 -4.58 -9.70
N GLY A 83 -8.48 -5.05 -10.94
CA GLY A 83 -9.43 -5.96 -11.59
C GLY A 83 -9.63 -7.26 -10.81
N GLU A 84 -8.56 -7.79 -10.22
CA GLU A 84 -8.59 -8.98 -9.35
C GLU A 84 -9.51 -8.82 -8.14
N THR A 85 -9.54 -7.63 -7.53
CA THR A 85 -10.34 -7.37 -6.33
C THR A 85 -11.71 -6.76 -6.62
N LEU A 86 -11.88 -6.10 -7.77
CA LEU A 86 -13.10 -5.37 -8.12
C LEU A 86 -14.33 -6.26 -8.15
N GLU A 87 -14.28 -7.41 -8.84
CA GLU A 87 -15.47 -8.25 -9.00
C GLU A 87 -15.95 -8.80 -7.65
N HIS A 88 -15.02 -9.30 -6.84
CA HIS A 88 -15.36 -9.83 -5.52
C HIS A 88 -15.78 -8.73 -4.55
N GLY A 89 -15.06 -7.61 -4.55
CA GLY A 89 -15.37 -6.44 -3.73
C GLY A 89 -16.75 -5.85 -4.05
N MET A 90 -17.15 -5.83 -5.32
CA MET A 90 -18.50 -5.40 -5.69
C MET A 90 -19.59 -6.32 -5.14
N LYS A 91 -19.42 -7.64 -5.24
CA LYS A 91 -20.41 -8.60 -4.68
C LYS A 91 -20.59 -8.38 -3.18
N VAL A 92 -19.49 -8.26 -2.44
CA VAL A 92 -19.54 -8.01 -0.99
C VAL A 92 -20.13 -6.63 -0.69
N PHE A 93 -19.82 -5.60 -1.48
CA PHE A 93 -20.39 -4.28 -1.31
C PHE A 93 -21.92 -4.32 -1.43
N GLU A 94 -22.47 -5.05 -2.40
CA GLU A 94 -23.93 -5.22 -2.54
C GLU A 94 -24.55 -5.82 -1.28
N GLU A 95 -23.92 -6.85 -0.71
CA GLU A 95 -24.41 -7.50 0.52
C GLU A 95 -24.36 -6.55 1.73
N VAL A 96 -23.31 -5.73 1.83
CA VAL A 96 -23.17 -4.73 2.90
C VAL A 96 -24.19 -3.61 2.72
N ALA A 97 -24.34 -3.11 1.51
CA ALA A 97 -25.29 -2.05 1.19
C ALA A 97 -26.75 -2.48 1.45
N ALA A 98 -27.09 -3.75 1.18
CA ALA A 98 -28.41 -4.30 1.49
C ALA A 98 -28.70 -4.39 3.01
N ARG A 99 -27.66 -4.44 3.84
CA ARG A 99 -27.75 -4.47 5.30
C ARG A 99 -27.63 -3.08 5.95
N ALA A 100 -27.46 -2.03 5.15
CA ALA A 100 -27.32 -0.66 5.64
C ALA A 100 -28.56 -0.26 6.46
N GLN A 101 -28.33 0.18 7.70
CA GLN A 101 -29.40 0.64 8.59
C GLN A 101 -29.51 2.16 8.47
N GLY A 102 -30.73 2.68 8.31
CA GLY A 102 -30.97 4.12 8.20
C GLY A 102 -30.27 4.79 7.00
N GLY A 103 -29.93 4.03 5.96
CA GLY A 103 -29.18 4.54 4.81
C GLY A 103 -27.69 4.73 5.07
N MET A 104 -27.13 4.10 6.10
CA MET A 104 -25.72 4.19 6.45
C MET A 104 -25.07 2.80 6.50
N ILE A 105 -23.94 2.66 5.80
CA ILE A 105 -23.05 1.51 5.86
C ILE A 105 -22.16 1.68 7.09
N ALA A 106 -22.16 0.67 7.97
CA ALA A 106 -21.37 0.69 9.19
C ALA A 106 -19.86 0.76 8.89
N GLY A 107 -19.11 1.49 9.72
CA GLY A 107 -17.68 1.66 9.53
C GLY A 107 -16.90 0.34 9.59
N ALA A 108 -17.37 -0.62 10.39
CA ALA A 108 -16.80 -1.97 10.47
C ALA A 108 -16.97 -2.77 9.17
N ASP A 109 -18.09 -2.61 8.47
CA ASP A 109 -18.31 -3.27 7.18
C ASP A 109 -17.49 -2.63 6.06
N ALA A 110 -17.41 -1.29 6.06
CA ALA A 110 -16.51 -0.55 5.17
C ALA A 110 -15.04 -0.93 5.41
N PHE A 111 -14.66 -1.13 6.67
CA PHE A 111 -13.33 -1.59 7.04
C PHE A 111 -13.06 -3.01 6.53
N ARG A 112 -14.04 -3.92 6.66
CA ARG A 112 -13.92 -5.28 6.12
C ARG A 112 -13.77 -5.29 4.59
N LEU A 113 -14.54 -4.45 3.88
CA LEU A 113 -14.38 -4.23 2.44
C LEU A 113 -12.94 -3.83 2.08
N TYR A 114 -12.38 -2.88 2.83
CA TYR A 114 -11.02 -2.41 2.63
C TYR A 114 -9.95 -3.45 2.95
N ASP A 115 -9.97 -4.00 4.16
CA ASP A 115 -8.90 -4.84 4.71
C ASP A 115 -8.90 -6.26 4.12
N THR A 116 -10.08 -6.89 4.07
CA THR A 116 -10.20 -8.29 3.64
C THR A 116 -10.32 -8.44 2.13
N TYR A 117 -11.05 -7.53 1.49
CA TYR A 117 -11.40 -7.66 0.07
C TYR A 117 -10.64 -6.68 -0.84
N GLY A 118 -9.75 -5.85 -0.26
CA GLY A 118 -8.99 -4.84 -1.01
C GLY A 118 -9.87 -3.79 -1.67
N PHE A 119 -11.12 -3.66 -1.24
CA PHE A 119 -12.12 -2.81 -1.85
C PHE A 119 -12.08 -1.40 -1.25
N PRO A 120 -11.74 -0.37 -2.03
CA PRO A 120 -11.36 0.92 -1.46
C PRO A 120 -12.55 1.64 -0.79
N VAL A 121 -12.28 2.29 0.34
CA VAL A 121 -13.31 3.04 1.09
C VAL A 121 -13.84 4.24 0.29
N ASP A 122 -12.99 4.88 -0.52
CA ASP A 122 -13.36 5.96 -1.43
C ASP A 122 -14.33 5.48 -2.52
N LEU A 123 -14.07 4.30 -3.09
CA LEU A 123 -14.97 3.70 -4.07
C LEU A 123 -16.29 3.26 -3.41
N SER A 124 -16.22 2.69 -2.20
CA SER A 124 -17.39 2.34 -1.40
C SER A 124 -18.28 3.55 -1.12
N ALA A 125 -17.67 4.68 -0.74
CA ALA A 125 -18.38 5.94 -0.48
C ALA A 125 -18.99 6.53 -1.76
N ASP A 126 -18.28 6.43 -2.90
CA ASP A 126 -18.79 6.88 -4.20
C ASP A 126 -20.00 6.04 -4.66
N ILE A 127 -19.96 4.71 -4.50
CA ILE A 127 -21.10 3.83 -4.79
C ILE A 127 -22.27 4.10 -3.84
N ALA A 128 -21.99 4.23 -2.54
CA ALA A 128 -23.00 4.49 -1.53
C ALA A 128 -23.77 5.78 -1.87
N ARG A 129 -23.06 6.86 -2.18
CA ARG A 129 -23.66 8.15 -2.54
C ARG A 129 -24.61 8.05 -3.73
N GLU A 130 -24.22 7.32 -4.78
CA GLU A 130 -25.05 7.13 -5.97
C GLU A 130 -26.35 6.37 -5.68
N ARG A 131 -26.42 5.64 -4.56
CA ARG A 131 -27.60 4.90 -4.08
C ARG A 131 -28.37 5.60 -2.98
N GLY A 132 -28.01 6.84 -2.66
CA GLY A 132 -28.58 7.56 -1.51
C GLY A 132 -28.17 6.99 -0.16
N LEU A 133 -27.08 6.21 -0.11
CA LEU A 133 -26.47 5.70 1.10
C LEU A 133 -25.27 6.55 1.52
N THR A 134 -24.85 6.40 2.77
CA THR A 134 -23.64 6.99 3.34
C THR A 134 -22.74 5.90 3.92
N VAL A 135 -21.48 6.22 4.13
CA VAL A 135 -20.53 5.36 4.83
C VAL A 135 -20.15 6.05 6.13
N ASP A 136 -20.21 5.32 7.24
CA ASP A 136 -19.71 5.78 8.54
C ASP A 136 -18.17 5.85 8.54
N MET A 137 -17.66 6.97 8.04
CA MET A 137 -16.23 7.27 8.00
C MET A 137 -15.59 7.32 9.39
N PRO A 138 -16.21 7.95 10.42
CA PRO A 138 -15.67 7.90 11.78
C PRO A 138 -15.50 6.47 12.30
N GLY A 139 -16.48 5.59 12.11
CA GLY A 139 -16.38 4.19 12.49
C GLY A 139 -15.30 3.42 11.71
N PHE A 140 -15.14 3.72 10.42
CA PHE A 140 -14.07 3.16 9.59
C PHE A 140 -12.68 3.56 10.11
N GLU A 141 -12.49 4.85 10.42
CA GLU A 141 -11.22 5.37 10.97
C GLU A 141 -10.92 4.74 12.33
N GLN A 142 -11.91 4.59 13.21
CA GLN A 142 -11.76 3.88 14.48
C GLN A 142 -11.29 2.44 14.28
N ALA A 143 -11.85 1.72 13.30
CA ALA A 143 -11.44 0.36 12.97
C ALA A 143 -9.99 0.30 12.43
N MET A 144 -9.61 1.24 11.56
CA MET A 144 -8.23 1.41 11.07
C MET A 144 -7.25 1.67 12.22
N HIS A 145 -7.60 2.56 13.14
CA HIS A 145 -6.78 2.84 14.32
C HIS A 145 -6.63 1.60 15.20
N ALA A 146 -7.72 0.89 15.50
CA ALA A 146 -7.69 -0.34 16.28
C ALA A 146 -6.85 -1.46 15.62
N GLN A 147 -6.85 -1.57 14.29
CA GLN A 147 -5.97 -2.49 13.57
C GLN A 147 -4.50 -2.07 13.69
N ARG A 148 -4.20 -0.78 13.54
CA ARG A 148 -2.84 -0.26 13.64
C ARG A 148 -2.24 -0.49 15.03
N GLU A 149 -3.03 -0.28 16.08
CA GLU A 149 -2.59 -0.54 17.46
C GLU A 149 -2.36 -2.04 17.72
N ARG A 150 -3.23 -2.91 17.19
CA ARG A 150 -3.01 -4.38 17.25
C ARG A 150 -1.71 -4.79 16.53
N ALA A 151 -1.44 -4.25 15.35
CA ALA A 151 -0.20 -4.51 14.61
C ALA A 151 1.03 -4.01 15.38
N ARG A 152 0.96 -2.85 16.03
CA ARG A 152 2.04 -2.31 16.87
C ARG A 152 2.29 -3.18 18.10
N ALA A 153 1.25 -3.57 18.82
CA ALA A 153 1.35 -4.46 19.98
C ALA A 153 1.96 -5.83 19.62
N ALA A 154 1.58 -6.39 18.46
CA ALA A 154 2.19 -7.61 17.94
C ALA A 154 3.68 -7.43 17.55
N SER A 155 4.05 -6.27 17.00
CA SER A 155 5.43 -5.98 16.60
C SER A 155 6.39 -5.72 17.77
N GLN A 156 5.88 -5.30 18.95
CA GLN A 156 6.73 -5.13 20.15
C GLN A 156 7.25 -6.45 20.72
N PHE A 157 6.75 -7.61 20.28
CA PHE A 157 7.19 -8.91 20.78
C PHE A 157 8.41 -9.50 20.04
N GLU A 158 8.94 -8.81 19.01
CA GLU A 158 10.18 -9.20 18.31
C GLU A 158 11.28 -8.14 18.38
N ALA A 159 11.47 -7.51 19.54
CA ALA A 159 12.75 -6.86 19.86
C ALA A 159 13.85 -7.90 20.16
N LYS A 160 14.11 -8.83 19.22
CA LYS A 160 15.28 -9.72 19.25
C LYS A 160 16.53 -8.85 19.09
N GLY A 161 17.18 -8.54 20.21
CA GLY A 161 18.44 -7.79 20.22
C GLY A 161 18.51 -6.66 21.23
N GLN A 162 17.54 -6.49 22.14
CA GLN A 162 17.75 -5.60 23.27
C GLN A 162 18.94 -6.10 24.09
N LEU A 163 19.97 -5.26 24.16
CA LEU A 163 21.09 -5.46 25.06
C LEU A 163 20.53 -5.42 26.49
N PRO A 164 20.90 -6.38 27.36
CA PRO A 164 20.46 -6.35 28.76
C PRO A 164 20.83 -5.01 29.39
N ALA A 165 19.93 -4.43 30.19
CA ALA A 165 20.07 -3.09 30.75
C ALA A 165 21.35 -2.91 31.59
N GLU A 166 21.80 -3.97 32.25
CA GLU A 166 23.07 -4.03 32.99
C GLU A 166 24.29 -3.88 32.08
N LEU A 167 24.23 -4.38 30.85
CA LEU A 167 25.33 -4.18 29.90
C LEU A 167 25.32 -2.75 29.38
N VAL A 168 24.14 -2.22 29.02
CA VAL A 168 23.98 -0.85 28.50
C VAL A 168 24.51 0.19 29.49
N SER A 169 24.31 0.02 30.79
CA SER A 169 24.79 0.96 31.81
C SER A 169 26.31 1.02 31.95
N THR A 170 27.02 0.00 31.47
CA THR A 170 28.49 -0.08 31.53
C THR A 170 29.18 0.35 30.23
N LEU A 171 28.43 0.52 29.15
CA LEU A 171 28.96 0.82 27.82
C LEU A 171 29.07 2.33 27.58
N ALA A 172 30.23 2.75 27.10
CA ALA A 172 30.38 4.10 26.54
C ALA A 172 29.70 4.18 25.15
N PRO A 173 29.22 5.37 24.74
CA PRO A 173 28.68 5.57 23.39
C PRO A 173 29.67 5.14 22.31
N THR A 174 29.17 4.46 21.27
CA THR A 174 29.99 4.10 20.12
C THR A 174 30.33 5.33 19.30
N VAL A 175 31.62 5.53 19.01
CA VAL A 175 32.09 6.59 18.11
C VAL A 175 32.06 6.06 16.67
N PHE A 176 31.38 6.77 15.78
CA PHE A 176 31.34 6.44 14.36
C PHE A 176 32.54 7.07 13.63
N LEU A 177 33.41 6.25 13.05
CA LEU A 177 34.63 6.68 12.35
C LEU A 177 34.48 6.72 10.81
N GLY A 178 33.32 6.30 10.27
CA GLY A 178 33.15 6.04 8.84
C GLY A 178 33.15 7.27 7.92
N TYR A 179 33.20 8.49 8.46
CA TYR A 179 33.44 9.71 7.67
C TYR A 179 34.93 9.94 7.38
N GLU A 180 35.81 9.34 8.18
CA GLU A 180 37.24 9.64 8.19
C GLU A 180 38.06 8.46 7.71
N THR A 181 37.65 7.23 8.05
CA THR A 181 38.36 6.00 7.69
C THR A 181 37.40 4.86 7.41
N LEU A 182 37.80 3.98 6.49
CA LEU A 182 37.12 2.72 6.22
C LEU A 182 37.66 1.56 7.06
N GLU A 183 38.79 1.77 7.74
CA GLU A 183 39.47 0.76 8.55
C GLU A 183 39.75 1.26 9.97
N ALA A 184 39.49 0.40 10.95
CA ALA A 184 39.82 0.64 12.35
C ALA A 184 40.49 -0.61 12.94
N THR A 185 41.79 -0.50 13.27
CA THR A 185 42.61 -1.63 13.74
C THR A 185 42.69 -1.74 15.26
N ALA A 186 42.23 -0.73 16.00
CA ALA A 186 42.32 -0.64 17.46
C ALA A 186 40.96 -0.83 18.18
N CYS A 187 40.09 -1.69 17.67
CA CYS A 187 38.80 -1.97 18.30
C CYS A 187 38.94 -3.03 19.40
N ARG A 188 38.30 -2.80 20.56
CA ARG A 188 38.20 -3.78 21.65
C ARG A 188 36.77 -4.26 21.78
N VAL A 189 36.57 -5.58 21.86
CA VAL A 189 35.28 -6.18 22.20
C VAL A 189 34.97 -5.86 23.66
N VAL A 190 33.87 -5.16 23.91
CA VAL A 190 33.44 -4.72 25.26
C VAL A 190 32.30 -5.56 25.84
N GLY A 191 31.66 -6.40 25.03
CA GLY A 191 30.61 -7.31 25.48
C GLY A 191 30.10 -8.21 24.36
N ILE A 192 29.59 -9.38 24.73
CA ILE A 192 28.95 -10.33 23.81
C ILE A 192 27.56 -10.62 24.35
N VAL A 193 26.53 -10.53 23.51
CA VAL A 193 25.14 -10.80 23.90
C VAL A 193 24.53 -11.84 22.98
N ARG A 194 23.89 -12.86 23.57
CA ARG A 194 23.12 -13.86 22.84
C ARG A 194 21.72 -13.94 23.43
N ALA A 195 20.70 -13.74 22.59
CA ALA A 195 19.29 -13.78 22.98
C ALA A 195 18.96 -12.91 24.22
N GLY A 196 19.58 -11.73 24.34
CA GLY A 196 19.37 -10.81 25.47
C GLY A 196 20.19 -11.10 26.72
N VAL A 197 21.06 -12.12 26.72
CA VAL A 197 21.93 -12.46 27.86
C VAL A 197 23.38 -12.13 27.54
N ALA A 198 24.05 -11.43 28.47
CA ALA A 198 25.48 -11.14 28.38
C ALA A 198 26.31 -12.40 28.63
N LEU A 199 27.28 -12.67 27.77
CA LEU A 199 28.18 -13.81 27.83
C LEU A 199 29.63 -13.34 27.87
N THR A 200 30.47 -14.08 28.59
CA THR A 200 31.93 -13.87 28.60
C THR A 200 32.63 -14.58 27.44
N GLN A 201 32.03 -15.63 26.89
CA GLN A 201 32.55 -16.37 25.74
C GLN A 201 31.40 -17.01 24.93
N LEU A 202 31.57 -17.10 23.61
CA LEU A 202 30.72 -17.93 22.75
C LEU A 202 31.36 -19.31 22.60
N ALA A 203 30.61 -20.37 22.89
CA ALA A 203 31.05 -21.72 22.55
C ALA A 203 31.19 -21.86 21.02
N PRO A 204 32.17 -22.62 20.51
CA PRO A 204 32.28 -22.90 19.08
C PRO A 204 30.96 -23.47 18.57
N GLY A 205 30.41 -22.85 17.52
CA GLY A 205 29.18 -23.30 16.92
C GLY A 205 29.38 -24.72 16.39
N ARG A 206 28.57 -25.68 16.85
CA ARG A 206 28.42 -26.94 16.10
C ARG A 206 27.80 -26.57 14.76
N GLY A 207 28.62 -26.51 13.72
CA GLY A 207 28.16 -26.33 12.36
C GLY A 207 27.10 -27.39 12.05
N ARG A 208 25.89 -26.96 11.69
CA ARG A 208 24.98 -27.77 10.88
C ARG A 208 25.51 -27.79 9.45
N TYR A 209 26.68 -28.36 9.27
CA TYR A 209 27.12 -28.92 7.99
C TYR A 209 27.75 -30.23 8.38
N GLY A 210 26.99 -31.30 8.15
CA GLY A 210 27.59 -32.62 8.08
C GLY A 210 28.57 -32.62 6.93
N ASP A 211 29.73 -33.19 7.19
CA ASP A 211 30.54 -33.83 6.17
C ASP A 211 31.12 -35.11 6.81
N PRO A 212 31.49 -36.11 6.00
CA PRO A 212 30.91 -37.46 5.98
C PRO A 212 31.27 -38.38 7.15
#